data_AF-A0A1N6ITG4-F1
#
_entry.id   AF-A0A1N6ITG4-F1
#
_cell.length_a   1.000
_cell.length_b   1.000
_cell.length_c   1.000
_cell.angle_alpha   90.00
_cell.angle_beta   90.00
_cell.angle_gamma   90.00
#
_symmetry.space_group_name_H-M   'P 1'
#
loop_
_entity.id
_entity.type
_entity.pdbx_description
1 polymer ?
#
loop_
_entity_poly.entity_id
_entity_poly.type
_entity_poly.pdbx_seq_one_letter_code
_entity_poly.pdbx_strand_id
1 'polypeptide(L)'
;MPARPWLERVWSEVVRNGLPPAYADRLLTELSDHAEELGDQAEERLGTAEEIAGAAVLAYRSSSFAGRHPLAAFVILPLLLVVAGLLAHAVVVVASLVGLAWAFGRPDHPVVAWVAIASVRLIGYVSPLAVVIGGWAVYRGCGRPLGWFLTLGLLVAGFAALIVTGFDPLRPAAPVELFVELIPPNELHRVAQAAITGAVGLSFAGLDRIRRARAVVPLFS
;
A
#
# COMPACT_ATOMS: atom_id res chain seq x y z
N MET A 1 -11.10 -15.77 -40.82
CA MET A 1 -11.06 -15.39 -39.38
C MET A 1 -9.62 -15.07 -38.94
N PRO A 2 -9.08 -13.86 -39.24
CA PRO A 2 -7.69 -13.54 -38.84
C PRO A 2 -7.54 -12.57 -37.67
N ALA A 3 -8.62 -11.98 -37.14
CA ALA A 3 -8.52 -11.00 -36.06
C ALA A 3 -8.27 -11.62 -34.66
N ARG A 4 -8.68 -12.88 -34.41
CA ARG A 4 -8.54 -13.52 -33.08
C ARG A 4 -7.09 -13.62 -32.59
N PRO A 5 -6.12 -14.12 -33.40
CA PRO A 5 -4.72 -14.16 -32.97
C PRO A 5 -4.13 -12.79 -32.66
N TRP A 6 -4.63 -11.72 -33.29
CA TRP A 6 -4.20 -10.35 -33.01
C TRP A 6 -4.82 -9.82 -31.71
N LEU A 7 -6.12 -10.03 -31.47
CA LEU A 7 -6.78 -9.66 -30.20
C LEU A 7 -6.15 -10.36 -28.98
N GLU A 8 -5.80 -11.64 -29.11
CA GLU A 8 -5.10 -12.40 -28.07
C GLU A 8 -3.71 -11.82 -27.78
N ARG A 9 -2.99 -11.36 -28.81
CA ARG A 9 -1.71 -10.63 -28.64
C ARG A 9 -1.93 -9.31 -27.90
N VAL A 10 -2.94 -8.52 -28.29
CA VAL A 10 -3.28 -7.25 -27.60
C VAL A 10 -3.55 -7.52 -26.12
N TRP A 11 -4.37 -8.52 -25.79
CA TRP A 11 -4.69 -8.87 -24.40
C TRP A 11 -3.43 -9.22 -23.61
N SER A 12 -2.60 -10.11 -24.17
CA SER A 12 -1.35 -10.54 -23.56
C SER A 12 -0.43 -9.36 -23.29
N GLU A 13 -0.30 -8.44 -24.26
CA GLU A 13 0.50 -7.22 -24.12
C GLU A 13 -0.05 -6.27 -23.05
N VAL A 14 -1.36 -6.03 -23.01
CA VAL A 14 -2.01 -5.17 -22.00
C VAL A 14 -1.78 -5.72 -20.59
N VAL A 15 -1.97 -7.03 -20.39
CA VAL A 15 -1.74 -7.69 -19.10
C VAL A 15 -0.25 -7.70 -18.73
N ARG A 16 0.65 -7.98 -19.69
CA ARG A 16 2.11 -7.95 -19.51
C ARG A 16 2.59 -6.57 -19.08
N ASN A 17 2.00 -5.50 -19.62
CA ASN A 17 2.28 -4.12 -19.24
C ASN A 17 1.66 -3.70 -17.89
N GLY A 18 0.98 -4.63 -17.20
CA GLY A 18 0.54 -4.46 -15.82
C GLY A 18 -0.83 -3.84 -15.64
N LEU A 19 -1.67 -3.83 -16.69
CA LEU A 19 -3.08 -3.48 -16.52
C LEU A 19 -3.87 -4.62 -15.87
N PRO A 20 -4.95 -4.32 -15.13
CA PRO A 20 -5.82 -5.35 -14.58
C PRO A 20 -6.47 -6.19 -15.69
N PRO A 21 -6.59 -7.53 -15.52
CA PRO A 21 -7.25 -8.39 -16.52
C PRO A 21 -8.67 -7.93 -16.88
N ALA A 22 -9.47 -7.52 -15.89
CA ALA A 22 -10.82 -7.00 -16.14
C ALA A 22 -10.85 -5.75 -17.04
N TYR A 23 -9.79 -4.93 -17.01
CA TYR A 23 -9.66 -3.81 -17.95
C TYR A 23 -9.26 -4.31 -19.34
N ALA A 24 -8.35 -5.28 -19.43
CA ALA A 24 -7.96 -5.90 -20.69
C ALA A 24 -9.16 -6.56 -21.38
N ASP A 25 -10.02 -7.27 -20.64
CA ASP A 25 -11.22 -7.92 -21.17
C ASP A 25 -12.22 -6.90 -21.74
N ARG A 26 -12.42 -5.78 -21.03
CA ARG A 26 -13.26 -4.68 -21.52
C ARG A 26 -12.69 -4.07 -22.79
N LEU A 27 -11.39 -3.76 -22.80
CA LEU A 27 -10.71 -3.22 -23.97
C LEU A 27 -10.82 -4.18 -25.17
N LEU A 28 -10.69 -5.49 -24.93
CA LEU A 28 -10.85 -6.50 -25.98
C LEU A 28 -12.27 -6.57 -26.54
N THR A 29 -13.28 -6.38 -25.69
CA THR A 29 -14.68 -6.32 -26.13
C THR A 29 -14.90 -5.10 -27.04
N GLU A 30 -14.37 -3.94 -26.65
CA GLU A 30 -14.46 -2.72 -27.47
C GLU A 30 -13.66 -2.87 -28.78
N LEU A 31 -12.49 -3.52 -28.75
CA LEU A 31 -11.68 -3.77 -29.95
C LEU A 31 -12.25 -4.87 -30.85
N SER A 32 -12.94 -5.88 -30.31
CA SER A 32 -13.51 -6.96 -31.13
C SER A 32 -14.59 -6.44 -32.06
N ASP A 33 -15.41 -5.52 -31.58
CA ASP A 33 -16.47 -4.90 -32.39
C ASP A 33 -15.87 -4.19 -33.62
N HIS A 34 -14.77 -3.44 -33.41
CA HIS A 34 -14.06 -2.77 -34.52
C HIS A 34 -13.26 -3.74 -35.40
N ALA A 35 -12.66 -4.78 -34.82
CA ALA A 35 -11.87 -5.74 -35.57
C ALA A 35 -12.74 -6.62 -36.48
N GLU A 36 -13.99 -6.91 -36.08
CA GLU A 36 -14.96 -7.62 -36.91
C GLU A 36 -15.31 -6.82 -38.18
N GLU A 37 -15.45 -5.50 -38.07
CA GLU A 37 -15.69 -4.62 -39.22
C GLU A 37 -14.48 -4.55 -40.17
N LEU A 38 -13.27 -4.61 -39.64
CA LEU A 38 -12.02 -4.46 -40.41
C LEU A 38 -11.47 -5.78 -40.97
N GLY A 39 -11.86 -6.92 -40.40
CA GLY A 39 -11.38 -8.24 -40.79
C GLY A 39 -9.85 -8.34 -40.74
N ASP A 40 -9.25 -8.72 -41.86
CA ASP A 40 -7.81 -9.00 -42.00
C ASP A 40 -6.96 -7.72 -41.91
N GLN A 41 -7.57 -6.54 -42.08
CA GLN A 41 -6.91 -5.24 -42.03
C GLN A 41 -6.85 -4.64 -40.61
N ALA A 42 -7.37 -5.34 -39.60
CA ALA A 42 -7.46 -4.82 -38.24
C ALA A 42 -6.09 -4.36 -37.68
N GLU A 43 -5.05 -5.20 -37.81
CA GLU A 43 -3.70 -4.86 -37.30
C GLU A 43 -3.06 -3.68 -38.06
N GLU A 44 -3.28 -3.59 -39.37
CA GLU A 44 -2.77 -2.47 -40.19
C GLU A 44 -3.45 -1.15 -39.85
N ARG A 45 -4.77 -1.18 -39.58
CA ARG A 45 -5.57 0.04 -39.41
C ARG A 45 -5.71 0.51 -37.95
N LEU A 46 -5.75 -0.42 -37.00
CA LEU A 46 -5.85 -0.10 -35.56
C LEU A 46 -4.46 -0.01 -34.89
N GLY A 47 -3.42 -0.57 -35.52
CA GLY A 47 -2.05 -0.59 -35.01
C GLY A 47 -1.65 -1.96 -34.47
N THR A 48 -0.35 -2.09 -34.17
CA THR A 48 0.18 -3.34 -33.63
C THR A 48 -0.31 -3.57 -32.20
N ALA A 49 -0.22 -4.82 -31.73
CA ALA A 49 -0.62 -5.17 -30.37
C ALA A 49 0.13 -4.34 -29.31
N GLU A 50 1.41 -4.06 -29.54
CA GLU A 50 2.26 -3.25 -28.67
C GLU A 50 1.86 -1.78 -28.65
N GLU A 51 1.51 -1.21 -29.81
CA GLU A 51 1.04 0.18 -29.94
C GLU A 51 -0.27 0.38 -29.17
N ILE A 52 -1.23 -0.53 -29.36
CA ILE A 52 -2.52 -0.51 -28.65
C ILE A 52 -2.31 -0.69 -27.16
N ALA A 53 -1.48 -1.65 -26.74
CA ALA A 53 -1.18 -1.85 -25.34
C ALA A 53 -0.52 -0.61 -24.73
N GLY A 54 0.43 0.02 -25.42
CA GLY A 54 1.06 1.27 -25.00
C GLY A 54 0.05 2.41 -24.83
N ALA A 55 -0.83 2.61 -25.80
CA ALA A 55 -1.90 3.61 -25.73
C ALA A 55 -2.86 3.32 -24.57
N ALA A 56 -3.27 2.06 -24.38
CA ALA A 56 -4.14 1.63 -23.29
C ALA A 56 -3.50 1.85 -21.91
N VAL A 57 -2.20 1.56 -21.75
CA VAL A 57 -1.44 1.86 -20.52
C VAL A 57 -1.49 3.35 -20.20
N LEU A 58 -1.21 4.20 -21.20
CA LEU A 58 -1.18 5.65 -21.02
C LEU A 58 -2.56 6.18 -20.65
N ALA A 59 -3.60 5.77 -21.38
CA ALA A 59 -4.99 6.12 -21.10
C ALA A 59 -5.39 5.70 -19.68
N TYR A 60 -5.14 4.45 -19.31
CA TYR A 60 -5.47 3.92 -17.97
C TYR A 60 -4.75 4.69 -16.86
N ARG A 61 -3.44 4.94 -17.00
CA ARG A 61 -2.67 5.69 -16.00
C ARG A 61 -3.14 7.14 -15.89
N SER A 62 -3.56 7.76 -16.98
CA SER A 62 -4.10 9.12 -16.96
C SER A 62 -5.46 9.22 -16.25
N SER A 63 -6.24 8.13 -16.23
CA SER A 63 -7.58 8.11 -15.64
C SER A 63 -7.60 8.20 -14.11
N SER A 64 -6.50 7.86 -13.43
CA SER A 64 -6.41 7.87 -11.95
C SER A 64 -5.41 8.89 -11.43
N PHE A 65 -5.67 9.46 -10.24
CA PHE A 65 -4.74 10.38 -9.59
C PHE A 65 -3.39 9.72 -9.29
N ALA A 66 -3.40 8.50 -8.74
CA ALA A 66 -2.17 7.74 -8.47
C ALA A 66 -1.41 7.36 -9.74
N GLY A 67 -2.15 7.15 -10.84
CA GLY A 67 -1.58 6.96 -12.17
C GLY A 67 -0.94 8.25 -12.71
N ARG A 68 -1.51 9.44 -12.49
CA ARG A 68 -0.93 10.71 -12.93
C ARG A 68 0.22 11.22 -12.06
N HIS A 69 0.10 11.09 -10.74
CA HIS A 69 1.02 11.67 -9.76
C HIS A 69 1.57 10.61 -8.80
N PRO A 70 2.49 9.73 -9.25
CA PRO A 70 2.97 8.61 -8.44
C PRO A 70 3.73 9.07 -7.19
N LEU A 71 4.53 10.14 -7.28
CA LEU A 71 5.20 10.73 -6.12
C LEU A 71 4.19 11.21 -5.06
N ALA A 72 3.12 11.88 -5.49
CA ALA A 72 2.09 12.33 -4.58
C ALA A 72 1.39 11.15 -3.91
N ALA A 73 1.05 10.09 -4.66
CA ALA A 73 0.29 8.96 -4.15
C ALA A 73 1.10 7.97 -3.30
N PHE A 74 2.37 7.73 -3.61
CA PHE A 74 3.19 6.69 -2.97
C PHE A 74 4.24 7.23 -1.99
N VAL A 75 4.48 8.54 -1.97
CA VAL A 75 5.47 9.16 -1.07
C VAL A 75 4.81 10.22 -0.19
N ILE A 76 4.21 11.24 -0.80
CA ILE A 76 3.70 12.41 -0.05
C ILE A 76 2.45 12.05 0.75
N LEU A 77 1.42 11.51 0.09
CA LEU A 77 0.14 11.19 0.73
C LEU A 77 0.30 10.17 1.87
N PRO A 78 1.05 9.06 1.73
CA PRO A 78 1.27 8.13 2.82
C PRO A 78 1.97 8.77 4.01
N LEU A 79 2.98 9.62 3.78
CA LEU A 79 3.64 10.37 4.84
C LEU A 79 2.65 11.30 5.57
N LEU A 80 1.84 12.05 4.83
CA LEU A 80 0.80 12.91 5.40
C LEU A 80 -0.25 12.11 6.19
N LEU A 81 -0.68 10.95 5.67
CA LEU A 81 -1.63 10.08 6.35
C LEU A 81 -1.08 9.49 7.65
N VAL A 82 0.20 9.12 7.68
CA VAL A 82 0.86 8.68 8.92
C VAL A 82 0.87 9.81 9.94
N VAL A 83 1.30 11.02 9.55
CA VAL A 83 1.34 12.17 10.47
C VAL A 83 -0.07 12.53 10.96
N ALA A 84 -1.06 12.59 10.06
CA ALA A 84 -2.44 12.86 10.43
C ALA A 84 -3.01 11.79 11.36
N GLY A 85 -2.72 10.51 11.09
CA GLY A 85 -3.12 9.39 11.94
C GLY A 85 -2.51 9.46 13.34
N LEU A 86 -1.22 9.82 13.44
CA LEU A 86 -0.56 10.05 14.72
C LEU A 86 -1.21 11.20 15.51
N LEU A 87 -1.50 12.33 14.85
CA LEU A 87 -2.17 13.46 15.49
C LEU A 87 -3.58 13.10 15.97
N ALA A 88 -4.37 12.44 15.12
CA ALA A 88 -5.72 11.99 15.48
C ALA A 88 -5.68 11.01 16.67
N HIS A 89 -4.74 10.06 16.65
CA HIS A 89 -4.54 9.14 17.77
C HIS A 89 -4.14 9.85 19.05
N ALA A 90 -3.20 10.80 18.98
CA ALA A 90 -2.79 11.59 20.14
C ALA A 90 -3.97 12.32 20.80
N VAL A 91 -4.85 12.93 19.98
CA VAL A 91 -6.08 13.57 20.47
C VAL A 91 -6.99 12.57 21.18
N VAL A 92 -7.23 11.40 20.56
CA VAL A 92 -8.07 10.34 21.15
C VAL A 92 -7.48 9.83 22.47
N VAL A 93 -6.17 9.62 22.53
CA VAL A 93 -5.48 9.17 23.74
C VAL A 93 -5.60 10.22 24.84
N VAL A 94 -5.29 11.49 24.56
CA VAL A 94 -5.41 12.55 25.56
C VAL A 94 -6.84 12.65 26.10
N ALA A 95 -7.85 12.64 25.23
CA ALA A 95 -9.25 12.66 25.65
C ALA A 95 -9.60 11.44 26.54
N SER A 96 -9.11 10.25 26.17
CA SER A 96 -9.33 9.03 26.94
C SER A 96 -8.64 9.08 28.31
N LEU A 97 -7.40 9.58 28.38
CA LEU A 97 -6.66 9.71 29.63
C LEU A 97 -7.31 10.72 30.57
N VAL A 98 -7.79 11.85 30.05
CA VAL A 98 -8.55 12.85 30.82
C VAL A 98 -9.83 12.23 31.38
N GLY A 99 -10.59 11.50 30.56
CA GLY A 99 -11.81 10.81 30.99
C GLY A 99 -11.54 9.77 32.09
N LEU A 100 -10.48 8.97 31.95
CA LEU A 100 -10.09 7.98 32.96
C LEU A 100 -9.60 8.64 34.25
N ALA A 101 -8.78 9.69 34.17
CA ALA A 101 -8.30 10.42 35.34
C ALA A 101 -9.45 11.02 36.14
N TRP A 102 -10.47 11.55 35.45
CA TRP A 102 -11.69 12.04 36.09
C TRP A 102 -12.49 10.91 36.75
N ALA A 103 -12.64 9.77 36.08
CA ALA A 103 -13.35 8.60 36.62
C ALA A 103 -12.68 7.99 37.87
N PHE A 104 -11.35 8.00 37.93
CA PHE A 104 -10.59 7.49 39.08
C PHE A 104 -10.27 8.56 40.13
N GLY A 105 -10.64 9.82 39.89
CA GLY A 105 -10.36 10.95 40.77
C GLY A 105 -8.87 11.32 40.88
N ARG A 106 -7.98 10.70 40.10
CA ARG A 106 -6.54 10.95 40.14
C ARG A 106 -5.84 10.55 38.82
N PRO A 107 -4.94 11.38 38.28
CA PRO A 107 -4.27 11.14 36.99
C PRO A 107 -3.15 10.10 37.06
N ASP A 108 -2.61 9.84 38.25
CA ASP A 108 -1.54 8.87 38.55
C ASP A 108 -2.04 7.43 38.72
N HIS A 109 -3.34 7.19 38.48
CA HIS A 109 -3.90 5.85 38.59
C HIS A 109 -3.19 4.87 37.63
N PRO A 110 -2.78 3.66 38.09
CA PRO A 110 -1.99 2.73 37.28
C PRO A 110 -2.68 2.35 35.96
N VAL A 111 -4.01 2.31 35.93
CA VAL A 111 -4.78 2.05 34.70
C VAL A 111 -4.58 3.15 33.66
N VAL A 112 -4.53 4.43 34.08
CA VAL A 112 -4.31 5.57 33.17
C VAL A 112 -2.92 5.46 32.54
N ALA A 113 -1.89 5.17 33.34
CA ALA A 113 -0.54 4.94 32.85
C ALA A 113 -0.45 3.75 31.88
N TRP A 114 -1.10 2.63 32.21
CA TRP A 114 -1.15 1.45 31.33
C TRP A 114 -1.82 1.74 29.99
N VAL A 115 -2.94 2.47 30.00
CA VAL A 115 -3.65 2.87 28.77
C VAL A 115 -2.79 3.78 27.92
N ALA A 116 -2.07 4.74 28.51
CA ALA A 116 -1.15 5.61 27.78
C ALA A 116 -0.05 4.80 27.08
N ILE A 117 0.61 3.91 27.84
CA ILE A 117 1.68 3.02 27.35
C ILE A 117 1.18 2.11 26.22
N ALA A 118 0.05 1.45 26.43
CA ALA A 118 -0.54 0.54 25.45
C ALA A 118 -0.93 1.29 24.16
N SER A 119 -1.46 2.51 24.29
CA SER A 119 -1.87 3.32 23.15
C SER A 119 -0.70 3.78 22.29
N VAL A 120 0.42 4.17 22.91
CA VAL A 120 1.65 4.55 22.20
C VAL A 120 2.24 3.36 21.44
N ARG A 121 2.23 2.17 22.05
CA ARG A 121 2.67 0.93 21.36
C ARG A 121 1.74 0.60 20.20
N LEU A 122 0.43 0.61 20.42
CA LEU A 122 -0.56 0.23 19.42
C LEU A 122 -0.44 1.07 18.15
N ILE A 123 -0.31 2.40 18.26
CA ILE A 123 -0.23 3.28 17.09
C ILE A 123 1.05 3.04 16.28
N GLY A 124 2.16 2.77 16.96
CA GLY A 124 3.44 2.43 16.34
C GLY A 124 3.32 1.19 15.45
N TYR A 125 2.54 0.18 15.86
CA TYR A 125 2.35 -1.05 15.08
C TYR A 125 1.26 -0.94 14.01
N VAL A 126 0.11 -0.37 14.35
CA VAL A 126 -1.08 -0.41 13.49
C VAL A 126 -0.98 0.59 12.35
N SER A 127 -0.46 1.80 12.59
CA SER A 127 -0.43 2.86 11.57
C SER A 127 0.41 2.47 10.35
N PRO A 128 1.66 1.97 10.49
CA PRO A 128 2.46 1.57 9.33
C PRO A 128 1.79 0.45 8.51
N LEU A 129 1.22 -0.55 9.19
CA LEU A 129 0.53 -1.66 8.52
C LEU A 129 -0.69 -1.18 7.73
N ALA A 130 -1.53 -0.32 8.33
CA ALA A 130 -2.69 0.25 7.67
C ALA A 130 -2.31 1.02 6.39
N VAL A 131 -1.20 1.76 6.44
CA VAL A 131 -0.69 2.52 5.29
C VAL A 131 -0.15 1.60 4.19
N VAL A 132 0.56 0.52 4.53
CA VAL A 132 1.01 -0.47 3.54
C VAL A 132 -0.20 -1.16 2.87
N ILE A 133 -1.21 -1.55 3.65
CA ILE A 133 -2.44 -2.18 3.13
C ILE A 133 -3.21 -1.23 2.21
N GLY A 134 -3.41 0.02 2.63
CA GLY A 134 -4.07 1.04 1.81
C GLY A 134 -3.28 1.34 0.54
N GLY A 135 -1.96 1.47 0.64
CA GLY A 135 -1.07 1.66 -0.50
C GLY A 135 -1.08 0.50 -1.49
N TRP A 136 -1.24 -0.74 -1.01
CA TRP A 136 -1.41 -1.92 -1.86
C TRP A 136 -2.71 -1.86 -2.67
N ALA A 137 -3.82 -1.44 -2.05
CA ALA A 137 -5.09 -1.25 -2.75
C ALA A 137 -4.97 -0.18 -3.86
N VAL A 138 -4.29 0.94 -3.56
CA VAL A 138 -4.02 2.00 -4.55
C VAL A 138 -3.12 1.51 -5.68
N TYR A 139 -2.04 0.78 -5.34
CA TYR A 139 -1.12 0.17 -6.31
C TYR A 139 -1.85 -0.73 -7.30
N ARG A 140 -2.72 -1.61 -6.79
CA ARG A 140 -3.50 -2.53 -7.62
C ARG A 140 -4.43 -1.82 -8.60
N GLY A 141 -4.87 -0.61 -8.28
CA GLY A 141 -5.77 0.18 -9.13
C GLY A 141 -5.07 1.04 -10.17
N CYS A 142 -3.76 1.31 -10.07
CA CYS A 142 -3.13 2.36 -10.87
C CYS A 142 -2.23 1.88 -12.03
N GLY A 143 -2.00 0.56 -12.17
CA GLY A 143 -1.22 -0.01 -13.28
C GLY A 143 0.24 0.45 -13.30
N ARG A 144 0.80 0.82 -12.14
CA ARG A 144 2.20 1.25 -11.97
C ARG A 144 3.13 0.05 -11.76
N PRO A 145 4.43 0.19 -12.04
CA PRO A 145 5.40 -0.87 -11.78
C PRO A 145 5.54 -1.10 -10.27
N LEU A 146 5.83 -2.35 -9.89
CA LEU A 146 5.97 -2.81 -8.50
C LEU A 146 6.96 -1.98 -7.67
N GLY A 147 7.96 -1.39 -8.33
CA GLY A 147 8.95 -0.52 -7.67
C GLY A 147 8.32 0.60 -6.83
N TRP A 148 7.22 1.21 -7.26
CA TRP A 148 6.55 2.27 -6.49
C TRP A 148 5.95 1.79 -5.18
N PHE A 149 5.37 0.59 -5.18
CA PHE A 149 4.85 -0.02 -3.97
C PHE A 149 5.99 -0.44 -3.02
N LEU A 150 7.11 -0.93 -3.55
CA LEU A 150 8.29 -1.23 -2.75
C LEU A 150 8.90 0.04 -2.12
N THR A 151 8.94 1.16 -2.86
CA THR A 151 9.35 2.45 -2.32
C THR A 151 8.47 2.88 -1.15
N LEU A 152 7.14 2.75 -1.29
CA LEU A 152 6.21 3.01 -0.20
C LEU A 152 6.50 2.11 1.01
N GLY A 153 6.62 0.79 0.79
CA GLY A 153 6.89 -0.18 1.86
C GLY A 153 8.18 0.13 2.62
N LEU A 154 9.25 0.50 1.90
CA LEU A 154 10.54 0.87 2.49
C LEU A 154 10.45 2.18 3.28
N LEU A 155 9.76 3.19 2.74
CA LEU A 155 9.53 4.47 3.43
C LEU A 155 8.75 4.26 4.73
N VAL A 156 7.67 3.49 4.68
CA VAL A 156 6.81 3.21 5.84
C VAL A 156 7.54 2.34 6.87
N ALA A 157 8.34 1.36 6.44
CA ALA A 157 9.17 0.57 7.35
C ALA A 157 10.26 1.42 8.04
N GLY A 158 10.91 2.33 7.31
CA GLY A 158 11.87 3.27 7.88
C GLY A 158 11.21 4.21 8.89
N PHE A 159 10.03 4.73 8.57
CA PHE A 159 9.27 5.57 9.50
C PHE A 159 8.82 4.79 10.74
N ALA A 160 8.34 3.55 10.58
CA ALA A 160 7.97 2.68 11.69
C ALA A 160 9.16 2.44 12.64
N ALA A 161 10.35 2.20 12.09
CA ALA A 161 11.57 2.07 12.89
C ALA A 161 11.86 3.35 13.70
N LEU A 162 11.69 4.53 13.10
CA LEU A 162 11.88 5.82 13.78
C LEU A 162 10.87 6.06 14.91
N ILE A 163 9.58 5.76 14.73
CA ILE A 163 8.59 5.95 15.81
C ILE A 163 8.97 5.09 17.03
N VAL A 164 9.32 3.83 16.80
CA VAL A 164 9.64 2.87 17.88
C VAL A 164 10.90 3.28 18.61
N THR A 165 11.83 3.96 17.93
CA THR A 165 13.04 4.48 18.57
C THR A 165 12.79 5.58 19.60
N GLY A 166 11.64 6.26 19.52
CA GLY A 166 11.30 7.34 20.44
C GLY A 166 10.57 6.89 21.70
N PHE A 167 9.98 5.68 21.70
CA PHE A 167 9.02 5.28 22.71
C PHE A 167 9.20 3.81 23.10
N ASP A 168 10.22 3.52 23.92
CA ASP A 168 10.17 2.33 24.77
C ASP A 168 9.66 2.75 26.15
N PRO A 169 8.36 2.62 26.44
CA PRO A 169 7.84 2.87 27.78
C PRO A 169 8.35 1.73 28.67
N LEU A 170 9.55 1.91 29.20
CA LEU A 170 10.15 0.96 30.11
C LEU A 170 9.89 1.34 31.56
N ARG A 171 9.83 0.25 32.34
CA ARG A 171 9.63 0.08 33.79
C ARG A 171 9.36 1.36 34.59
N PRO A 172 8.27 1.43 35.38
CA PRO A 172 8.15 2.48 36.38
C PRO A 172 9.41 2.45 37.27
N ALA A 173 10.16 3.56 37.29
CA ALA A 173 11.41 3.68 38.04
C ALA A 173 11.19 3.49 39.56
N ALA A 174 9.96 3.76 40.02
CA ALA A 174 9.42 3.46 41.33
C ALA A 174 7.88 3.41 41.23
N PRO A 175 7.15 2.76 42.17
CA PRO A 175 5.68 2.69 42.15
C PRO A 175 4.95 4.05 42.22
N VAL A 176 5.67 5.17 42.37
CA VAL A 176 5.09 6.52 42.57
C VAL A 176 5.68 7.56 41.61
N GLU A 177 6.77 7.26 40.90
CA GLU A 177 7.37 8.21 39.96
C GLU A 177 6.94 7.88 38.53
N LEU A 178 6.00 8.68 38.04
CA LEU A 178 5.47 8.64 36.67
C LEU A 178 6.45 9.24 35.65
N PHE A 179 7.75 9.22 35.96
CA PHE A 179 8.79 9.52 34.99
C PHE A 179 8.99 8.26 34.14
N VAL A 180 8.49 8.32 32.91
CA VAL A 180 8.84 7.33 31.89
C VAL A 180 10.30 7.58 31.55
N GLU A 181 11.19 6.76 32.12
CA GLU A 181 12.58 6.75 31.68
C GLU A 181 12.59 6.28 30.23
N LEU A 182 13.01 7.17 29.33
CA LEU A 182 13.25 6.85 27.92
C LEU A 182 14.47 5.93 27.87
N ILE A 183 14.26 4.64 28.13
CA ILE A 183 15.32 3.67 27.95
C ILE A 183 15.59 3.58 26.44
N PRO A 184 16.85 3.68 25.99
CA PRO A 184 17.18 3.54 24.59
C PRO A 184 16.61 2.20 24.09
N PRO A 185 15.74 2.22 23.06
CA PRO A 185 14.99 1.05 22.66
C PRO A 185 15.96 -0.04 22.26
N ASN A 186 15.66 -1.28 22.65
CA ASN A 186 16.51 -2.40 22.26
C ASN A 186 16.57 -2.44 20.72
N GLU A 187 17.79 -2.54 20.16
CA GLU A 187 18.00 -2.56 18.71
C GLU A 187 17.20 -3.68 18.02
N LEU A 188 16.99 -4.80 18.71
CA LEU A 188 16.26 -5.96 18.23
C LEU A 188 14.77 -5.68 17.99
N HIS A 189 14.13 -4.80 18.77
CA HIS A 189 12.72 -4.43 18.64
C HIS A 189 12.50 -3.55 17.41
N ARG A 190 13.45 -2.63 17.16
CA ARG A 190 13.47 -1.77 15.97
C ARG A 190 13.60 -2.62 14.71
N VAL A 191 14.59 -3.51 14.71
CA VAL A 191 14.86 -4.43 13.60
C VAL A 191 13.65 -5.34 13.38
N ALA A 192 13.04 -5.89 14.44
CA ALA A 192 11.86 -6.73 14.32
C ALA A 192 10.67 -5.99 13.68
N GLN A 193 10.38 -4.76 14.09
CA GLN A 193 9.25 -4.03 13.53
C GLN A 193 9.46 -3.58 12.08
N ALA A 194 10.67 -3.10 11.77
CA ALA A 194 11.04 -2.80 10.39
C ALA A 194 10.95 -4.07 9.52
N ALA A 195 11.43 -5.20 10.03
CA ALA A 195 11.38 -6.50 9.36
C ALA A 195 9.94 -6.97 9.13
N ILE A 196 9.04 -6.85 10.12
CA ILE A 196 7.63 -7.23 9.97
C ILE A 196 6.95 -6.37 8.89
N THR A 197 7.12 -5.05 8.96
CA THR A 197 6.51 -4.13 7.99
C THR A 197 7.04 -4.38 6.58
N GLY A 198 8.36 -4.57 6.44
CA GLY A 198 9.01 -4.93 5.19
C GLY A 198 8.56 -6.30 4.67
N ALA A 199 8.45 -7.30 5.53
CA ALA A 199 8.00 -8.65 5.16
C ALA A 199 6.57 -8.66 4.64
N VAL A 200 5.66 -7.87 5.24
CA VAL A 200 4.29 -7.69 4.74
C VAL A 200 4.30 -7.07 3.34
N GLY A 201 5.07 -6.00 3.13
CA GLY A 201 5.24 -5.38 1.81
C GLY A 201 5.79 -6.36 0.76
N LEU A 202 6.84 -7.12 1.11
CA LEU A 202 7.43 -8.13 0.24
C LEU A 202 6.48 -9.30 -0.05
N SER A 203 5.65 -9.69 0.91
CA SER A 203 4.65 -10.75 0.72
C SER A 203 3.62 -10.34 -0.33
N PHE A 204 3.11 -9.11 -0.27
CA PHE A 204 2.22 -8.58 -1.30
C PHE A 204 2.89 -8.51 -2.67
N ALA A 205 4.15 -8.05 -2.71
CA ALA A 205 4.94 -8.00 -3.94
C ALA A 205 5.13 -9.40 -4.56
N GLY A 206 5.42 -10.41 -3.74
CA GLY A 206 5.54 -11.81 -4.17
C GLY A 206 4.23 -12.37 -4.71
N LEU A 207 3.11 -12.11 -4.05
CA LEU A 207 1.77 -12.48 -4.51
C LEU A 207 1.43 -11.84 -5.85
N ASP A 208 1.79 -10.56 -6.06
CA ASP A 208 1.61 -9.89 -7.37
C ASP A 208 2.36 -10.63 -8.47
N ARG A 209 3.62 -10.97 -8.21
CA ARG A 209 4.50 -11.60 -9.18
C ARG A 209 3.97 -12.97 -9.58
N ILE A 210 3.52 -13.77 -8.61
CA ILE A 210 2.90 -15.08 -8.87
C ILE A 210 1.61 -14.91 -9.67
N ARG A 211 0.77 -13.93 -9.31
CA ARG A 211 -0.49 -13.67 -10.02
C ARG A 211 -0.24 -13.27 -11.47
N ARG A 212 0.72 -12.38 -11.73
CA ARG A 212 1.11 -11.97 -13.09
C ARG A 212 1.68 -13.15 -13.87
N ALA A 213 2.53 -13.98 -13.26
CA ALA A 213 3.06 -15.17 -13.90
C ALA A 213 1.94 -16.13 -14.31
N ARG A 214 0.93 -16.36 -13.44
CA ARG A 214 -0.24 -17.19 -13.77
C ARG A 214 -1.12 -16.61 -14.87
N ALA A 215 -1.23 -15.28 -14.96
CA ALA A 215 -2.00 -14.63 -16.02
C ALA A 215 -1.33 -14.77 -17.41
N VAL A 216 -0.02 -14.98 -17.44
CA VAL A 216 0.75 -15.19 -18.67
C VAL A 216 0.82 -16.67 -19.07
N VAL A 217 0.55 -17.60 -18.15
CA VAL A 217 0.40 -19.01 -18.52
C VAL A 217 -0.84 -19.11 -19.39
N PRO A 218 -0.68 -19.40 -20.70
CA PRO A 218 -1.80 -19.36 -21.60
C PRO A 218 -2.80 -20.46 -21.24
N LEU A 219 -4.09 -20.14 -21.37
CA LEU A 219 -5.21 -21.09 -21.29
C LEU A 219 -5.18 -22.03 -22.51
N PHE A 220 -4.10 -22.79 -22.68
CA PHE A 220 -4.02 -23.89 -23.64
C PHE A 220 -4.12 -25.19 -22.86
N SER A 221 -5.35 -25.53 -22.50
CA SER A 221 -5.80 -26.84 -22.04
C SER A 221 -7.23 -27.06 -22.50
#